data_AF-A0A9D1N1B6-F1
#
_entry.id   AF-A0A9D1N1B6-F1
#
_cell.length_a   1.000
_cell.length_b   1.000
_cell.length_c   1.000
_cell.angle_alpha   90.00
_cell.angle_beta   90.00
_cell.angle_gamma   90.00
#
_symmetry.space_group_name_H-M   'P 1'
#
loop_
_entity.id
_entity.type
_entity.pdbx_description
1 polymer ?
#
loop_
_entity_poly.entity_id
_entity_poly.type
_entity_poly.pdbx_seq_one_letter_code
_entity_poly.pdbx_strand_id
1 'polypeptide(L)'
;MILDDIKSFIVQNALADESVIKYDYDSAKGEDLLLLTLCDNIPCDLAMRSRIRITVKFSDLKLTRDTCFALYNLLFPEDNFQKAIVVNGKTMHIKLNQGPYFADKDPSKRHGYVLDITVTYNR
;
A
#
# COMPACT_ATOMS: atom_id res chain seq x y z
N MET A 1 6.47 -9.46 -8.70
CA MET A 1 5.47 -8.56 -9.31
C MET A 1 5.47 -7.24 -8.52
N ILE A 2 4.99 -6.11 -9.04
CA ILE A 2 5.08 -4.83 -8.30
C ILE A 2 4.41 -4.88 -6.92
N LEU A 3 3.30 -5.64 -6.81
CA LEU A 3 2.63 -5.86 -5.52
C LEU A 3 3.49 -6.66 -4.53
N ASP A 4 4.26 -7.64 -5.00
CA ASP A 4 5.20 -8.40 -4.15
C ASP A 4 6.34 -7.50 -3.68
N ASP A 5 6.85 -6.62 -4.56
CA ASP A 5 7.88 -5.66 -4.20
C ASP A 5 7.35 -4.73 -3.08
N ILE A 6 6.16 -4.14 -3.24
CA ILE A 6 5.53 -3.32 -2.20
C ILE A 6 5.27 -4.11 -0.90
N LYS A 7 4.80 -5.36 -1.00
CA LYS A 7 4.63 -6.25 0.15
C LYS A 7 5.95 -6.46 0.90
N SER A 8 7.03 -6.82 0.19
CA SER A 8 8.36 -6.99 0.77
C SER A 8 8.84 -5.71 1.45
N PHE A 9 8.61 -4.54 0.86
CA PHE A 9 8.98 -3.26 1.45
C PHE A 9 8.23 -2.99 2.77
N ILE A 10 6.92 -3.25 2.83
CA ILE A 10 6.12 -3.08 4.06
C ILE A 10 6.61 -4.00 5.17
N VAL A 11 6.90 -5.27 4.85
CA VAL A 11 7.39 -6.28 5.80
C VAL A 11 8.80 -5.94 6.30
N GLN A 12 9.71 -5.53 5.40
CA GLN A 12 11.07 -5.13 5.75
C GLN A 12 11.13 -3.94 6.71
N ASN A 13 10.14 -3.05 6.66
CA ASN A 13 10.01 -1.91 7.55
C ASN A 13 9.14 -2.20 8.79
N ALA A 14 8.83 -3.48 9.06
CA ALA A 14 8.10 -3.96 10.24
C ALA A 14 6.73 -3.28 10.46
N LEU A 15 6.06 -2.88 9.38
CA LEU A 15 4.79 -2.17 9.47
C LEU A 15 3.58 -3.11 9.51
N ALA A 16 3.70 -4.27 8.87
CA ALA A 16 2.71 -5.35 8.92
C ALA A 16 3.39 -6.69 8.66
N ASP A 17 2.86 -7.74 9.27
CA ASP A 17 3.30 -9.10 9.02
C ASP A 17 2.84 -9.58 7.64
N GLU A 18 3.61 -10.48 7.05
CA GLU A 18 3.29 -11.09 5.76
C GLU A 18 1.93 -11.80 5.74
N SER A 19 1.49 -12.35 6.87
CA SER A 19 0.20 -13.03 7.01
C SER A 19 -1.00 -12.08 6.87
N VAL A 20 -0.82 -10.80 7.24
CA VAL A 20 -1.86 -9.76 7.22
C VAL A 20 -2.02 -9.16 5.82
N ILE A 21 -0.97 -9.20 5.00
CA ILE A 21 -1.00 -8.63 3.65
C ILE A 21 -1.62 -9.61 2.66
N LYS A 22 -2.71 -9.19 2.00
CA LYS A 22 -3.47 -9.98 1.02
C LYS A 22 -3.57 -9.27 -0.32
N TYR A 23 -3.87 -10.03 -1.37
CA TYR A 23 -4.13 -9.50 -2.72
C TYR A 23 -5.61 -9.58 -3.11
N ASP A 24 -6.41 -10.31 -2.35
CA ASP A 24 -7.85 -10.46 -2.50
C ASP A 24 -8.55 -10.38 -1.13
N TYR A 25 -9.81 -9.96 -1.13
CA TYR A 25 -10.58 -9.76 0.10
C TYR A 25 -11.10 -11.07 0.71
N ASP A 26 -11.42 -12.05 -0.13
CA ASP A 26 -12.09 -13.30 0.28
C ASP A 26 -11.15 -14.21 1.09
N SER A 27 -9.85 -14.12 0.83
CA SER A 27 -8.82 -14.89 1.55
C SER A 27 -8.74 -14.58 3.04
N ALA A 28 -9.21 -13.41 3.46
CA ALA A 28 -9.10 -12.98 4.86
C ALA A 28 -10.23 -13.49 5.76
N LYS A 29 -11.33 -14.04 5.23
CA LYS A 29 -12.41 -14.65 6.02
C LYS A 29 -12.92 -13.81 7.22
N GLY A 30 -12.86 -12.48 7.12
CA GLY A 30 -13.26 -11.55 8.19
C GLY A 30 -12.16 -11.14 9.17
N GLU A 31 -10.93 -11.63 9.00
CA GLU A 31 -9.75 -11.24 9.79
C GLU A 31 -9.17 -9.89 9.37
N ASP A 32 -8.47 -9.24 10.29
CA ASP A 32 -7.77 -7.99 10.03
C ASP A 32 -6.74 -8.14 8.89
N LEU A 33 -6.78 -7.24 7.90
CA LEU A 33 -5.97 -7.37 6.69
C LEU A 33 -5.47 -6.02 6.14
N LEU A 34 -4.38 -6.10 5.37
CA LEU A 34 -3.89 -5.05 4.49
C LEU A 34 -3.99 -5.55 3.05
N LEU A 35 -4.88 -4.94 2.27
CA LEU A 35 -5.15 -5.33 0.89
C LEU A 35 -4.30 -4.49 -0.06
N LEU A 36 -3.52 -5.15 -0.90
CA LEU A 36 -2.81 -4.54 -2.03
C LEU A 36 -3.55 -4.84 -3.32
N THR A 37 -4.05 -3.80 -3.99
CA THR A 37 -4.78 -3.94 -5.26
C THR A 37 -4.06 -3.18 -6.38
N LEU A 38 -3.75 -3.87 -7.47
CA LEU A 38 -3.30 -3.24 -8.71
C LEU A 38 -4.52 -2.72 -9.48
N CYS A 39 -4.71 -1.40 -9.54
CA CYS A 39 -5.86 -0.77 -10.18
C CYS A 39 -5.63 -0.51 -11.67
N ASP A 40 -4.40 -0.16 -12.05
CA ASP A 40 -4.02 0.13 -13.42
C ASP A 40 -2.53 -0.13 -13.61
N ASN A 41 -2.11 -0.42 -14.82
CA ASN A 41 -0.71 -0.64 -15.16
C ASN A 41 -0.41 -0.11 -16.56
N ILE A 42 0.13 1.11 -16.62
CA ILE A 42 0.37 1.84 -17.85
C ILE A 42 1.84 1.71 -18.25
N PRO A 43 2.16 1.08 -19.38
CA PRO A 43 3.50 1.11 -19.93
C PRO A 43 3.86 2.51 -20.44
N CYS A 44 5.09 2.95 -20.18
CA CYS A 44 5.73 4.10 -20.79
C CYS A 44 6.99 3.62 -21.54
N ASP A 45 7.58 4.48 -22.36
CA ASP A 45 8.69 4.09 -23.24
C ASP A 45 9.87 3.43 -22.47
N LEU A 46 10.21 3.95 -21.29
CA LEU A 46 11.35 3.49 -20.47
C LEU A 46 10.95 2.94 -19.10
N ALA A 47 9.66 2.98 -18.75
CA ALA A 47 9.20 2.66 -17.40
C ALA A 47 7.80 2.04 -17.42
N MET A 48 7.41 1.44 -16.30
CA MET A 48 6.06 1.03 -16.01
C MET A 48 5.48 1.92 -14.91
N ARG A 49 4.22 2.34 -15.07
CA ARG A 49 3.47 3.09 -14.05
C ARG A 49 2.31 2.26 -13.56
N SER A 50 2.43 1.70 -12.36
CA SER A 50 1.37 0.94 -11.73
C SER A 50 0.62 1.79 -10.72
N ARG A 51 -0.70 1.87 -10.84
CA ARG A 51 -1.57 2.44 -9.81
C ARG A 51 -1.92 1.36 -8.81
N ILE A 52 -1.56 1.57 -7.55
CA ILE A 52 -1.78 0.63 -6.46
C ILE A 52 -2.65 1.29 -5.41
N ARG A 53 -3.70 0.58 -5.00
CA ARG A 53 -4.51 0.95 -3.85
C ARG A 53 -4.14 0.06 -2.67
N ILE A 54 -3.75 0.68 -1.57
CA ILE A 54 -3.49 0.03 -0.30
C ILE A 54 -4.69 0.29 0.61
N THR A 55 -5.37 -0.77 1.03
CA THR A 55 -6.52 -0.67 1.94
C THR A 55 -6.20 -1.36 3.26
N VAL A 56 -6.17 -0.61 4.35
CA VAL A 56 -6.04 -1.16 5.70
C VAL A 56 -7.45 -1.42 6.23
N LYS A 57 -7.76 -2.67 6.58
CA LYS A 57 -9.06 -3.06 7.13
C LYS A 57 -8.89 -3.81 8.44
N PHE A 58 -8.99 -3.10 9.57
CA PHE A 58 -8.91 -3.70 10.90
C PHE A 58 -10.17 -3.45 11.72
N SER A 59 -10.35 -4.28 12.74
CA SER A 59 -11.48 -4.19 13.67
C SER A 59 -11.38 -2.94 14.56
N ASP A 60 -10.17 -2.52 14.90
CA ASP A 60 -9.91 -1.30 15.67
C ASP A 60 -9.72 -0.08 14.74
N LEU A 61 -10.56 0.94 14.89
CA LEU A 61 -10.53 2.16 14.08
C LEU A 61 -9.23 2.96 14.24
N LYS A 62 -8.72 3.06 15.47
CA LYS A 62 -7.52 3.86 15.77
C LYS A 62 -6.30 3.17 15.16
N LEU A 63 -6.16 1.87 15.36
CA LEU A 63 -5.11 1.06 14.76
C LEU A 63 -5.17 1.13 13.24
N THR A 64 -6.36 0.99 12.64
CA THR A 64 -6.54 1.10 11.18
C THR A 64 -6.01 2.44 10.66
N ARG A 65 -6.40 3.53 11.32
CA ARG A 65 -5.96 4.88 10.97
C ARG A 65 -4.44 5.00 11.12
N ASP A 66 -3.91 4.67 12.30
CA ASP A 66 -2.51 4.85 12.63
C ASP A 66 -1.60 4.05 11.69
N THR A 67 -1.98 2.81 11.34
CA THR A 67 -1.27 1.99 10.35
C THR A 67 -1.30 2.62 8.94
N CYS A 68 -2.44 3.17 8.51
CA CYS A 68 -2.53 3.82 7.19
C CYS A 68 -1.70 5.12 7.12
N PHE A 69 -1.68 5.90 8.20
CA PHE A 69 -0.81 7.08 8.30
C PHE A 69 0.66 6.72 8.41
N ALA A 70 1.00 5.62 9.10
CA ALA A 70 2.36 5.12 9.15
C ALA A 70 2.85 4.61 7.77
N LEU A 71 1.98 3.94 6.99
CA LEU A 71 2.24 3.60 5.58
C LEU A 71 2.56 4.85 4.75
N TYR A 72 1.75 5.90 4.93
CA TYR A 72 1.98 7.16 4.25
C TYR A 72 3.33 7.78 4.63
N ASN A 73 3.64 7.91 5.92
CA ASN A 73 4.90 8.48 6.37
C ASN A 73 6.11 7.65 5.91
N LEU A 74 5.97 6.33 5.81
CA LEU A 74 7.01 5.44 5.31
C LEU A 74 7.28 5.65 3.81
N LEU A 75 6.23 5.84 3.02
CA LEU A 75 6.33 6.05 1.57
C LEU A 75 6.68 7.50 1.20
N PHE A 76 6.37 8.46 2.08
CA PHE A 76 6.51 9.90 1.87
C PHE A 76 7.14 10.61 3.09
N PRO A 77 8.39 10.30 3.47
CA PRO A 77 9.03 10.94 4.63
C PRO A 77 9.25 12.45 4.42
N GLU A 78 8.94 13.26 5.44
CA GLU A 78 8.87 14.74 5.39
C GLU A 78 10.15 15.41 4.84
N ASP A 79 11.33 14.85 5.11
CA ASP A 79 12.63 15.45 4.74
C ASP A 79 13.19 14.97 3.38
N ASN A 80 12.46 14.15 2.62
CA ASN A 80 12.94 13.65 1.33
C ASN A 80 12.01 14.06 0.18
N PHE A 81 12.42 15.04 -0.61
CA PHE A 81 11.84 15.32 -1.93
C PHE A 81 11.84 14.04 -2.78
N GLN A 82 10.67 13.45 -3.02
CA GLN A 82 10.42 12.28 -3.90
C GLN A 82 11.62 11.33 -4.04
N LYS A 83 12.08 10.73 -2.95
CA LYS A 83 13.20 9.80 -3.03
C LYS A 83 12.79 8.59 -3.85
N ALA A 84 13.68 8.17 -4.73
CA ALA A 84 13.56 6.86 -5.32
C ALA A 84 13.73 5.80 -4.22
N ILE A 85 12.75 4.91 -4.07
CA ILE A 85 12.77 3.81 -3.11
C ILE A 85 13.36 2.62 -3.83
N VAL A 86 14.38 2.01 -3.23
CA VAL A 86 15.01 0.80 -3.79
C VAL A 86 14.37 -0.41 -3.13
N VAL A 87 13.61 -1.18 -3.90
CA VAL A 87 12.96 -2.41 -3.44
C VAL A 87 13.43 -3.57 -4.31
N ASN A 88 13.98 -4.62 -3.71
CA ASN A 88 14.52 -5.79 -4.44
C ASN A 88 15.49 -5.41 -5.58
N GLY A 89 16.33 -4.39 -5.36
CA GLY A 89 17.29 -3.87 -6.35
C GLY A 89 16.68 -3.00 -7.46
N LYS A 90 15.36 -2.77 -7.46
CA LYS A 90 14.68 -1.89 -8.41
C LYS A 90 14.49 -0.50 -7.82
N THR A 91 14.87 0.51 -8.58
CA THR A 91 14.59 1.91 -8.23
C THR A 91 13.15 2.24 -8.60
N MET A 92 12.36 2.67 -7.62
CA MET A 92 10.94 2.97 -7.75
C MET A 92 10.66 4.41 -7.32
N HIS A 93 9.86 5.14 -8.07
CA HIS A 93 9.37 6.45 -7.69
C HIS A 93 7.89 6.35 -7.33
N ILE A 94 7.55 6.74 -6.10
CA ILE A 94 6.19 6.66 -5.58
C ILE A 94 5.60 8.06 -5.52
N LYS A 95 4.42 8.21 -6.10
CA LYS A 95 3.62 9.44 -6.06
C LYS A 95 2.31 9.15 -5.35
N LEU A 96 1.91 10.04 -4.45
CA LEU A 96 0.59 10.03 -3.85
C LEU A 96 -0.47 10.44 -4.88
N ASN A 97 -1.47 9.59 -5.08
CA ASN A 97 -2.69 9.98 -5.81
C ASN A 97 -3.73 10.52 -4.83
N GLN A 98 -3.95 9.80 -3.73
CA GLN A 98 -4.94 10.15 -2.71
C GLN A 98 -4.62 9.51 -1.36
N GLY A 99 -4.96 10.21 -0.27
CA GLY A 99 -4.99 9.66 1.09
C GLY A 99 -3.81 10.07 1.97
N PRO A 100 -3.80 9.62 3.25
CA PRO A 100 -4.73 8.69 3.91
C PRO A 100 -6.17 9.22 4.11
N TYR A 101 -7.19 8.41 3.88
CA TYR A 101 -8.59 8.76 4.19
C TYR A 101 -9.43 7.55 4.60
N PHE A 102 -10.49 7.79 5.38
CA PHE A 102 -11.48 6.77 5.73
C PHE A 102 -12.39 6.49 4.54
N ALA A 103 -12.52 5.22 4.15
CA ALA A 103 -13.32 4.81 3.00
C ALA A 103 -14.67 4.24 3.44
N ASP A 104 -14.66 3.18 4.25
CA ASP A 104 -15.85 2.41 4.57
C ASP A 104 -15.75 1.69 5.92
N LYS A 105 -16.90 1.19 6.38
CA LYS A 105 -16.96 0.14 7.40
C LYS A 105 -17.62 -1.07 6.76
N ASP A 106 -16.91 -2.20 6.73
CA ASP A 106 -17.41 -3.38 6.04
C ASP A 106 -18.45 -4.16 6.87
N PRO A 107 -19.17 -5.13 6.28
CA PRO A 107 -20.17 -5.93 6.99
C PRO A 107 -19.59 -6.75 8.16
N SER A 108 -18.30 -7.05 8.12
CA SER A 108 -17.54 -7.71 9.19
C SER A 108 -17.15 -6.76 10.32
N LYS A 109 -17.64 -5.50 10.29
CA LYS A 109 -17.38 -4.41 11.24
C LYS A 109 -15.94 -3.88 11.24
N ARG A 110 -15.13 -4.22 10.25
CA ARG A 110 -13.78 -3.64 10.11
C ARG A 110 -13.88 -2.24 9.51
N HIS A 111 -13.00 -1.37 9.97
CA HIS A 111 -12.86 -0.01 9.50
C HIS A 111 -11.85 0.01 8.35
N GLY A 112 -12.19 0.68 7.25
CA GLY A 112 -11.38 0.76 6.05
C GLY A 112 -10.71 2.13 5.90
N TYR A 113 -9.39 2.16 5.84
CA TYR A 113 -8.62 3.32 5.39
C TYR A 113 -7.90 3.01 4.09
N VAL A 114 -7.82 4.01 3.22
CA VAL A 114 -7.24 3.87 1.88
C VAL A 114 -6.10 4.86 1.67
N LEU A 115 -5.05 4.35 1.02
CA LEU A 115 -3.94 5.09 0.44
C LEU A 115 -3.79 4.67 -1.02
N ASP A 116 -3.92 5.61 -1.95
CA ASP A 116 -3.82 5.38 -3.39
C ASP A 116 -2.52 6.01 -3.91
N ILE A 117 -1.68 5.19 -4.54
CA ILE A 117 -0.34 5.57 -4.98
C ILE A 117 -0.11 5.16 -6.44
N THR A 118 0.78 5.89 -7.09
CA THR A 118 1.36 5.49 -8.37
C THR A 118 2.82 5.15 -8.16
N VAL A 119 3.23 3.97 -8.60
CA VAL A 119 4.61 3.51 -8.55
C VAL A 119 5.16 3.46 -9.97
N THR A 120 6.22 4.23 -10.21
CA THR A 120 6.96 4.24 -11.48
C THR A 120 8.27 3.48 -11.31
N TYR A 121 8.53 2.50 -12.16
CA TYR A 121 9.74 1.67 -12.08
C TYR A 121 10.24 1.31 -13.48
N ASN A 122 11.54 1.06 -13.62
CA ASN A 122 12.12 0.63 -14.90
C ASN A 122 11.58 -0.75 -15.30
N ARG A 123 11.40 -0.95 -16.60
CA ARG A 123 10.99 -2.25 -17.17
C ARG A 123 12.04 -3.32 -16.98
#